data_AF-A0A1F4E6L7-F1
#
_entry.id   AF-A0A1F4E6L7-F1
#
_cell.length_a   1.000
_cell.length_b   1.000
_cell.length_c   1.000
_cell.angle_alpha   90.00
_cell.angle_beta   90.00
_cell.angle_gamma   90.00
#
_symmetry.space_group_name_H-M   'P 1'
#
loop_
_entity.id
_entity.type
_entity.pdbx_description
1 polymer ?
#
loop_
_entity_poly.entity_id
_entity_poly.type
_entity_poly.pdbx_seq_one_letter_code
_entity_poly.pdbx_strand_id
1 'polypeptide(L)'
;MGVFTKLRRIRSFERRSLRFLRTMEDIDVLCEIGIHQERGRPLTMKELHRLRLGSVPTMQRRLRRLRQYGAVASRRTERDGRAVELRITPRALKLFSRYATLLGRRG
;
A
#
# COMPACT_ATOMS: atom_id res chain seq x y z
N MET A 1 -18.27 -21.72 8.57
CA MET A 1 -16.82 -21.97 8.41
C MET A 1 -16.12 -21.66 9.73
N GLY A 2 -15.26 -22.56 10.22
CA GLY A 2 -14.48 -22.33 11.45
C GLY A 2 -13.42 -21.23 11.26
N VAL A 3 -13.00 -20.63 12.38
CA VAL A 3 -12.02 -19.51 12.41
C VAL A 3 -10.72 -19.88 11.70
N PHE A 4 -10.18 -21.07 11.94
CA PHE A 4 -8.93 -21.52 11.32
C PHE A 4 -9.04 -21.76 9.81
N THR A 5 -10.21 -22.16 9.29
CA THR A 5 -10.45 -22.28 7.84
C THR A 5 -10.39 -20.91 7.17
N LYS A 6 -10.95 -19.87 7.82
CA LYS A 6 -10.89 -18.48 7.33
C LYS A 6 -9.45 -17.96 7.34
N LEU A 7 -8.71 -18.17 8.43
CA LEU A 7 -7.29 -17.80 8.53
C LEU A 7 -6.42 -18.49 7.47
N ARG A 8 -6.66 -19.79 7.21
CA ARG A 8 -5.96 -20.52 6.15
C ARG A 8 -6.23 -19.91 4.77
N ARG A 9 -7.48 -19.53 4.49
CA ARG A 9 -7.86 -18.89 3.22
C ARG A 9 -7.18 -17.52 3.04
N ILE A 10 -7.14 -16.71 4.11
CA ILE A 10 -6.45 -15.41 4.12
C ILE A 10 -4.95 -15.61 3.85
N ARG A 11 -4.28 -16.50 4.60
CA ARG A 11 -2.86 -16.85 4.40
C ARG A 11 -2.57 -17.36 2.98
N SER A 12 -3.46 -18.17 2.40
CA SER A 12 -3.30 -18.66 1.03
C SER A 12 -3.41 -17.52 0.00
N PHE A 13 -4.29 -16.56 0.23
CA PHE A 13 -4.41 -15.36 -0.61
C PHE A 13 -3.17 -14.48 -0.49
N GLU A 14 -2.71 -14.19 0.73
CA GLU A 14 -1.48 -13.41 0.97
C GLU A 14 -0.28 -14.01 0.24
N ARG A 15 -0.07 -15.33 0.37
CA ARG A 15 1.03 -16.03 -0.28
C ARG A 15 0.98 -15.98 -1.81
N ARG A 16 -0.20 -15.91 -2.41
CA ARG A 16 -0.37 -15.89 -3.87
C ARG A 16 -0.35 -14.47 -4.43
N SER A 17 -1.04 -13.55 -3.77
CA SER A 17 -1.37 -12.23 -4.31
C SER A 17 -0.57 -11.10 -3.66
N LEU A 18 -0.12 -11.26 -2.41
CA LEU A 18 0.61 -10.23 -1.64
C LEU A 18 2.09 -10.61 -1.43
N ARG A 19 2.63 -11.49 -2.27
CA ARG A 19 4.02 -11.98 -2.18
C ARG A 19 5.10 -10.89 -2.24
N PHE A 20 4.73 -9.72 -2.76
CA PHE A 20 5.59 -8.54 -2.82
C PHE A 20 5.66 -7.78 -1.50
N LEU A 21 4.70 -7.99 -0.59
CA LEU A 21 4.72 -7.48 0.78
C LEU A 21 5.55 -8.44 1.62
N ARG A 22 6.78 -8.01 1.94
CA ARG A 22 7.71 -8.86 2.70
C ARG A 22 7.57 -8.67 4.19
N THR A 23 6.97 -7.56 4.60
CA THR A 23 6.97 -7.10 5.99
C THR A 23 5.69 -6.36 6.31
N MET A 24 5.40 -6.21 7.60
CA MET A 24 4.25 -5.43 8.07
C MET A 24 4.36 -3.96 7.66
N GLU A 25 5.56 -3.38 7.65
CA GLU A 25 5.69 -1.97 7.28
C GLU A 25 5.38 -1.72 5.80
N ASP A 26 5.53 -2.73 4.93
CA ASP A 26 5.10 -2.59 3.53
C ASP A 26 3.56 -2.47 3.44
N ILE A 27 2.84 -3.17 4.31
CA ILE A 27 1.38 -3.04 4.44
C ILE A 27 1.05 -1.65 4.99
N ASP A 28 1.70 -1.23 6.07
CA ASP A 28 1.44 0.06 6.72
C ASP A 28 1.63 1.23 5.74
N VAL A 29 2.71 1.20 4.95
CA VAL A 29 2.97 2.21 3.91
C VAL A 29 1.88 2.24 2.85
N LEU A 30 1.38 1.09 2.40
CA LEU A 30 0.33 1.03 1.38
C LEU A 30 -1.02 1.48 1.93
N CYS A 31 -1.35 1.09 3.16
CA CYS A 31 -2.55 1.55 3.85
C CYS A 31 -2.53 3.07 3.98
N GLU A 32 -1.41 3.63 4.41
CA GLU A 32 -1.27 5.08 4.61
C GLU A 32 -1.41 5.87 3.30
N ILE A 33 -0.73 5.43 2.24
CA ILE A 33 -0.89 6.03 0.90
C ILE A 33 -2.35 5.90 0.43
N GLY A 34 -2.99 4.75 0.67
CA GLY A 34 -4.38 4.49 0.33
C GLY A 34 -5.36 5.43 1.03
N ILE A 35 -5.27 5.54 2.36
CA ILE A 35 -6.11 6.42 3.20
C ILE A 35 -6.00 7.87 2.74
N HIS A 36 -4.77 8.34 2.46
CA HIS A 36 -4.52 9.69 1.98
C HIS A 36 -5.06 9.93 0.56
N GLN A 37 -4.93 8.93 -0.31
CA GLN A 37 -5.54 8.97 -1.64
C GLN A 37 -7.08 9.02 -1.57
N GLU A 38 -7.71 8.24 -0.70
CA GLU A 38 -9.17 8.24 -0.49
C GLU A 38 -9.67 9.59 0.05
N ARG A 39 -8.88 10.24 0.90
CA ARG A 39 -9.14 11.60 1.42
C ARG A 39 -8.88 12.72 0.38
N GLY A 40 -8.50 12.37 -0.85
CA GLY A 40 -8.22 13.34 -1.91
C GLY A 40 -6.93 14.14 -1.71
N ARG A 41 -6.05 13.73 -0.79
CA ARG A 41 -4.75 14.36 -0.52
C ARG A 41 -3.63 13.31 -0.64
N PRO A 42 -3.22 12.95 -1.87
CA PRO A 42 -2.18 11.96 -2.11
C PRO A 42 -0.90 12.29 -1.35
N LEU A 43 -0.31 11.29 -0.73
CA LEU A 43 0.87 11.49 0.12
C LEU A 43 2.09 11.86 -0.70
N THR A 44 2.84 12.88 -0.29
CA THR A 44 4.15 13.17 -0.88
C THR A 44 5.25 12.37 -0.19
N MET A 45 6.41 12.25 -0.85
CA MET A 45 7.60 11.68 -0.20
C MET A 45 7.91 12.38 1.13
N LYS A 46 7.85 13.72 1.19
CA LYS A 46 8.15 14.47 2.41
C LYS A 46 7.21 14.09 3.57
N GLU A 47 5.92 13.95 3.28
CA GLU A 47 4.92 13.55 4.28
C GLU A 47 5.12 12.11 4.72
N LEU A 48 5.44 11.19 3.81
CA LEU A 48 5.77 9.81 4.18
C LEU A 48 6.94 9.74 5.16
N HIS A 49 7.97 10.58 4.99
CA HIS A 49 9.08 10.67 5.94
C HIS A 49 8.67 11.24 7.30
N ARG A 50 7.67 12.13 7.34
CA ARG A 50 7.13 12.66 8.61
C ARG A 50 6.39 11.61 9.43
N LEU A 51 5.78 10.61 8.78
CA LEU A 51 5.03 9.55 9.44
C LEU A 51 5.92 8.53 10.19
N ARG A 52 7.26 8.66 10.11
CA ARG A 52 8.25 7.84 10.85
C ARG A 52 8.04 6.33 10.74
N LEU A 53 7.46 5.85 9.64
CA LEU A 53 7.29 4.42 9.32
C LEU A 53 8.62 3.66 9.11
N GLY A 54 9.76 4.37 9.16
CA GLY A 54 11.10 3.82 9.04
C GLY A 54 12.11 4.91 8.67
N SER A 55 13.38 4.53 8.55
CA SER A 55 14.43 5.46 8.07
C SER A 55 14.22 5.82 6.59
N VAL A 56 14.58 7.06 6.22
CA VAL A 56 14.57 7.59 4.84
C VAL A 56 15.06 6.57 3.79
N PRO A 57 16.28 5.99 3.90
CA PRO A 57 16.79 5.05 2.91
C PRO A 57 15.98 3.75 2.84
N THR A 58 15.45 3.30 3.98
CA THR A 58 14.62 2.09 4.05
C THR A 58 13.29 2.33 3.34
N MET A 59 12.67 3.48 3.57
CA MET A 59 11.42 3.88 2.92
C MET A 59 11.57 4.03 1.41
N GLN A 60 12.63 4.69 0.95
CA GLN A 60 12.93 4.79 -0.48
C GLN A 60 13.13 3.41 -1.13
N ARG A 61 13.85 2.50 -0.47
CA ARG A 61 14.04 1.13 -0.95
C ARG A 61 12.72 0.35 -1.02
N ARG A 62 11.86 0.48 -0.01
CA ARG A 62 10.51 -0.13 0.01
C ARG A 62 9.65 0.41 -1.11
N LEU A 63 9.55 1.74 -1.23
CA LEU A 63 8.78 2.40 -2.29
C LEU A 63 9.26 2.03 -3.69
N ARG A 64 10.58 1.95 -3.90
CA ARG A 64 11.14 1.49 -5.18
C ARG A 64 10.67 0.08 -5.51
N ARG A 65 10.68 -0.85 -4.55
CA ARG A 65 10.16 -2.21 -4.73
C ARG A 65 8.66 -2.19 -5.02
N LEU A 66 7.86 -1.49 -4.21
CA LEU A 66 6.41 -1.38 -4.40
C LEU A 66 6.05 -0.80 -5.78
N ARG A 67 6.84 0.14 -6.29
CA ARG A 67 6.73 0.66 -7.67
C ARG A 67 7.09 -0.38 -8.72
N GLN A 68 8.17 -1.15 -8.52
CA GLN A 68 8.56 -2.24 -9.43
C GLN A 68 7.47 -3.31 -9.56
N TYR A 69 6.77 -3.62 -8.47
CA TYR A 69 5.62 -4.54 -8.48
C TYR A 69 4.33 -3.89 -9.02
N GLY A 70 4.35 -2.60 -9.36
CA GLY A 70 3.18 -1.87 -9.83
C GLY A 70 2.11 -1.66 -8.76
N ALA A 71 2.48 -1.71 -7.47
CA ALA A 71 1.55 -1.46 -6.37
C ALA A 71 1.37 0.04 -6.07
N VAL A 72 2.46 0.80 -6.23
CA VAL A 72 2.48 2.25 -6.07
C VAL A 72 2.89 2.90 -7.39
N ALA A 73 2.22 3.98 -7.76
CA ALA A 73 2.62 4.89 -8.81
C ALA A 73 3.04 6.23 -8.21
N SER A 74 3.96 6.91 -8.88
CA SER A 74 4.35 8.27 -8.56
C SER A 74 3.88 9.20 -9.67
N ARG A 75 3.05 10.20 -9.35
CA ARG A 75 2.65 11.25 -10.30
C ARG A 75 3.24 12.58 -9.85
N ARG A 76 3.81 13.35 -10.77
CA ARG A 76 4.19 14.74 -10.49
C ARG A 76 2.91 15.56 -10.44
N THR A 77 2.74 16.37 -9.39
CA THR A 77 1.55 17.21 -9.31
C THR A 77 1.65 18.37 -10.31
N GLU A 78 0.56 18.69 -11.00
CA GLU A 78 0.49 19.77 -11.99
C GLU A 78 0.55 21.16 -11.32
N ARG A 79 0.11 21.26 -10.07
CA ARG A 79 0.14 22.50 -9.27
C ARG A 79 1.54 22.93 -8.85
N ASP A 80 2.46 22.00 -8.71
CA ASP A 80 3.77 22.26 -8.11
C ASP A 80 4.71 21.18 -8.65
N GLY A 81 5.23 21.38 -9.87
CA GLY A 81 5.97 20.36 -10.67
C GLY A 81 7.20 19.73 -10.00
N ARG A 82 7.46 20.09 -8.73
CA ARG A 82 8.48 19.57 -7.82
C ARG A 82 7.96 18.50 -6.85
N ALA A 83 6.65 18.43 -6.58
CA ALA A 83 6.06 17.47 -5.65
C ALA A 83 5.71 16.14 -6.35
N VAL A 84 6.28 15.05 -5.85
CA VAL A 84 5.97 13.69 -6.29
C VAL A 84 4.94 13.10 -5.34
N GLU A 85 3.71 12.94 -5.85
CA GLU A 85 2.61 12.29 -5.16
C GLU A 85 2.69 10.78 -5.32
N LEU A 86 2.47 10.07 -4.23
CA LEU A 86 2.35 8.62 -4.16
C LEU A 86 0.88 8.25 -4.26
N ARG A 87 0.58 7.30 -5.14
CA ARG A 87 -0.77 6.77 -5.35
C ARG A 87 -0.75 5.26 -5.44
N ILE A 88 -1.75 4.59 -4.87
CA ILE A 88 -2.00 3.18 -5.08
C ILE A 88 -2.54 2.99 -6.50
N THR A 89 -1.95 2.04 -7.24
CA THR A 89 -2.41 1.76 -8.60
C THR A 89 -3.79 1.11 -8.58
N PRO A 90 -4.60 1.24 -9.65
CA PRO A 90 -5.89 0.56 -9.74
C PRO A 90 -5.78 -0.96 -9.57
N ARG A 91 -4.65 -1.56 -10.02
CA ARG A 91 -4.37 -2.99 -9.85
C ARG A 91 -4.19 -3.36 -8.38
N ALA A 92 -3.39 -2.60 -7.64
CA ALA A 92 -3.22 -2.83 -6.21
C ALA A 92 -4.50 -2.55 -5.45
N LEU A 93 -5.24 -1.48 -5.78
CA LEU A 93 -6.52 -1.17 -5.17
C LEU A 93 -7.49 -2.35 -5.26
N LYS A 94 -7.69 -2.92 -6.46
CA LYS A 94 -8.51 -4.14 -6.66
C LYS A 94 -8.04 -5.32 -5.81
N LEU A 95 -6.73 -5.47 -5.62
CA LEU A 95 -6.14 -6.54 -4.85
C LEU A 95 -6.39 -6.34 -3.35
N PHE A 96 -6.21 -5.13 -2.84
CA PHE A 96 -6.51 -4.75 -1.46
C PHE A 96 -8.01 -4.81 -1.15
N SER A 97 -8.89 -4.41 -2.09
CA SER A 97 -10.34 -4.58 -1.92
C SER A 97 -10.73 -6.07 -1.80
N ARG A 98 -10.13 -6.96 -2.61
CA ARG A 98 -10.34 -8.41 -2.46
C ARG A 98 -9.83 -8.92 -1.12
N TYR A 99 -8.70 -8.40 -0.66
CA TYR A 99 -8.13 -8.74 0.64
C TYR A 99 -9.03 -8.30 1.81
N ALA A 100 -9.57 -7.07 1.78
CA ALA A 100 -10.53 -6.56 2.76
C ALA A 100 -11.80 -7.42 2.83
N THR A 101 -12.34 -7.81 1.66
CA THR A 101 -13.48 -8.74 1.57
C THR A 101 -13.18 -10.10 2.20
N LEU A 102 -11.96 -10.64 2.03
CA LEU A 102 -11.55 -11.91 2.67
C LEU A 102 -11.37 -11.79 4.18
N LEU A 103 -10.87 -10.64 4.66
CA LEU A 103 -10.83 -10.32 6.09
C LEU A 103 -12.24 -10.20 6.69
N GLY A 104 -13.23 -9.87 5.86
CA GLY A 104 -14.63 -9.71 6.27
C GLY A 104 -14.94 -8.34 6.87
N ARG A 105 -14.03 -7.37 6.68
CA ARG A 105 -14.32 -5.96 6.97
C ARG A 105 -15.01 -5.37 5.74
N ARG A 106 -16.31 -5.09 5.85
CA ARG A 106 -16.91 -3.96 5.13
C ARG A 106 -16.51 -2.72 5.92
N GLY A 107 -15.77 -1.80 5.31
CA GLY A 107 -15.21 -0.61 5.94
C GLY A 107 -13.74 -0.50 5.61
#